data_AF-A0A1F2QZ64-F1
#
_entry.id   AF-A0A1F2QZ64-F1
#
_cell.length_a   1.000
_cell.length_b   1.000
_cell.length_c   1.000
_cell.angle_alpha   90.00
_cell.angle_beta   90.00
_cell.angle_gamma   90.00
#
_symmetry.space_group_name_H-M   'P 1'
#
loop_
_entity.id
_entity.type
_entity.pdbx_description
1 polymer ?
#
loop_
_entity_poly.entity_id
_entity_poly.type
_entity_poly.pdbx_seq_one_letter_code
_entity_poly.pdbx_strand_id
1 'polypeptide(L)'
;MNEHRVYLAMPGVALAVAAVFCGAVRRRPAAALGAGAVVAVSLVALTVARNEVWRTQLSLWSDALEKSPNKARVHVNVGTALHLEGKPAEAMAHYCRALSIDPKNRRAESNINIALDDLLETGEVELVIEEAREDGSVTLVPRHPCPPKR
;
A
#
# COMPACT_ATOMS: atom_id res chain seq x y z
N MET A 1 -0.66 11.35 -7.17
CA MET A 1 0.69 11.77 -6.75
C MET A 1 1.37 12.23 -8.00
N ASN A 2 1.61 13.54 -8.08
CA ASN A 2 2.05 14.20 -9.30
C ASN A 2 3.58 14.24 -9.31
N GLU A 3 4.21 13.23 -9.90
CA GLU A 3 5.67 13.11 -10.14
C GLU A 3 6.14 13.95 -11.33
N HIS A 4 5.46 15.06 -11.62
CA HIS A 4 5.66 15.84 -12.85
C HIS A 4 6.97 16.63 -12.85
N ARG A 5 7.59 16.79 -11.69
CA ARG A 5 8.75 17.68 -11.50
C ARG A 5 10.09 17.01 -11.80
N VAL A 6 10.17 15.69 -11.69
CA VAL A 6 11.43 14.95 -11.89
C VAL A 6 11.75 14.81 -13.39
N TYR A 7 10.73 14.71 -14.25
CA TYR A 7 10.90 14.45 -15.68
C TYR A 7 11.73 15.49 -16.45
N LEU A 8 11.66 16.77 -16.09
CA LEU A 8 12.33 17.84 -16.84
C LEU A 8 13.84 17.86 -16.62
N ALA A 9 14.33 17.43 -15.46
CA ALA A 9 15.76 17.41 -15.14
C ALA A 9 16.47 16.13 -15.64
N MET A 10 15.73 15.04 -15.87
CA MET A 10 16.29 13.73 -16.20
C MET A 10 17.05 13.64 -17.54
N PRO A 11 16.64 14.34 -18.63
CA PRO A 11 17.37 14.28 -19.90
C PRO A 11 18.81 14.77 -19.77
N GLY A 12 19.05 15.86 -19.02
CA GLY A 12 20.38 16.41 -18.81
C GLY A 12 21.27 15.47 -18.00
N VAL A 13 20.73 14.87 -16.93
CA VAL A 13 21.44 13.89 -16.10
C VAL A 13 21.77 12.64 -16.91
N ALA A 14 20.82 12.12 -17.70
CA ALA A 14 21.02 10.94 -18.54
C ALA A 14 22.13 11.16 -19.58
N LEU A 15 22.13 12.32 -20.26
CA LEU A 15 23.18 12.66 -21.23
C LEU A 15 24.56 12.81 -20.57
N ALA A 16 24.63 13.42 -19.39
CA ALA A 16 25.88 13.55 -18.65
C ALA A 16 26.46 12.17 -18.25
N VAL A 17 25.61 11.28 -17.72
CA VAL A 17 26.01 9.90 -17.37
C VAL A 17 26.46 9.14 -18.61
N ALA A 18 25.73 9.25 -19.73
CA ALA A 18 26.09 8.60 -20.98
C ALA A 18 27.44 9.11 -21.54
N ALA A 19 27.68 10.42 -21.51
CA ALA A 19 28.94 11.00 -21.96
C ALA A 19 30.14 10.52 -21.11
N VAL A 20 29.98 10.49 -19.79
CA VAL A 20 31.00 9.95 -18.86
C VAL A 20 31.26 8.48 -19.15
N PHE A 21 30.21 7.68 -19.33
CA PHE A 21 30.33 6.25 -19.63
C PHE A 21 31.02 6.01 -20.98
N CYS A 22 30.64 6.70 -22.05
CA CYS A 22 31.31 6.63 -23.36
C CYS A 22 32.78 7.03 -23.27
N GLY A 23 33.08 8.10 -22.52
CA GLY A 23 34.46 8.52 -22.24
C GLY A 23 35.27 7.45 -21.49
N ALA A 24 34.64 6.79 -20.51
CA ALA A 24 35.25 5.70 -19.76
C ALA A 24 35.49 4.45 -20.63
N VAL A 25 34.53 4.06 -21.47
CA VAL A 25 34.67 2.95 -22.43
C VAL A 25 35.80 3.23 -23.42
N ARG A 26 35.93 4.47 -23.91
CA ARG A 26 37.03 4.86 -24.80
C ARG A 26 38.41 4.79 -24.14
N ARG A 27 38.51 5.03 -22.83
CA ARG A 27 39.78 5.02 -22.08
C ARG A 27 40.15 3.65 -21.51
N ARG A 28 39.17 2.91 -20.98
CA ARG A 28 39.34 1.62 -20.29
C ARG A 28 38.10 0.72 -20.53
N PRO A 29 37.99 0.09 -21.72
CA PRO A 29 36.76 -0.59 -22.13
C PRO A 29 36.36 -1.74 -21.21
N ALA A 30 37.30 -2.64 -20.86
CA ALA A 30 36.99 -3.78 -19.99
C ALA A 30 36.49 -3.36 -18.60
N ALA A 31 37.15 -2.37 -17.97
CA ALA A 31 36.76 -1.88 -16.66
C ALA A 31 35.42 -1.12 -16.70
N ALA A 32 35.19 -0.29 -17.72
CA ALA A 32 33.95 0.47 -17.88
C ALA A 32 32.76 -0.45 -18.16
N LEU A 33 32.91 -1.44 -19.04
CA LEU A 33 31.87 -2.43 -19.31
C LEU A 33 31.59 -3.30 -18.09
N GLY A 34 32.61 -3.72 -17.34
CA GLY A 34 32.45 -4.45 -16.09
C GLY A 34 31.66 -3.65 -15.05
N ALA A 35 32.02 -2.38 -14.83
CA ALA A 35 31.28 -1.50 -13.92
C ALA A 35 29.83 -1.26 -14.39
N GLY A 36 29.63 -1.05 -15.69
CA GLY A 36 28.29 -0.90 -16.29
C GLY A 36 27.43 -2.15 -16.10
N ALA A 37 28.00 -3.34 -16.29
CA ALA A 37 27.31 -4.61 -16.08
C ALA A 37 26.93 -4.79 -14.60
N VAL A 38 27.83 -4.46 -13.66
CA VAL A 38 27.52 -4.51 -12.21
C VAL A 38 26.34 -3.59 -11.89
N VAL A 39 26.37 -2.33 -12.34
CA VAL A 39 25.26 -1.39 -12.12
C VAL A 39 23.96 -1.93 -12.74
N ALA A 40 24.00 -2.44 -13.97
CA ALA A 40 22.83 -3.00 -14.63
C ALA A 40 22.24 -4.20 -13.87
N VAL A 41 23.09 -5.15 -13.46
CA VAL A 41 22.66 -6.33 -12.67
C VAL A 41 22.08 -5.91 -11.33
N SER A 42 22.71 -4.96 -10.62
CA SER A 42 22.18 -4.42 -9.36
C SER A 42 20.81 -3.76 -9.55
N LEU A 43 20.61 -2.97 -10.60
CA LEU A 43 19.32 -2.35 -10.89
C LEU A 43 18.25 -3.39 -11.25
N VAL A 44 18.60 -4.42 -12.02
CA VAL A 44 17.69 -5.53 -12.33
C VAL A 44 17.28 -6.25 -11.05
N ALA A 45 18.25 -6.60 -10.19
CA ALA A 45 17.98 -7.27 -8.91
C ALA A 45 17.06 -6.43 -8.00
N LEU A 46 17.36 -5.13 -7.86
CA LEU A 46 16.52 -4.20 -7.10
C LEU A 46 15.11 -4.06 -7.69
N THR A 47 14.99 -4.07 -9.03
CA THR A 47 13.69 -4.00 -9.72
C THR A 47 12.86 -5.27 -9.47
N VAL A 48 13.48 -6.45 -9.57
CA VAL A 48 12.82 -7.73 -9.28
C VAL A 48 12.38 -7.79 -7.82
N ALA A 49 13.25 -7.42 -6.87
CA ALA A 49 12.91 -7.36 -5.46
C ALA A 49 11.77 -6.36 -5.19
N ARG A 50 11.78 -5.20 -5.86
CA ARG A 50 10.71 -4.22 -5.72
C ARG A 50 9.39 -4.78 -6.24
N ASN A 51 9.38 -5.50 -7.37
CA ASN A 51 8.16 -6.08 -7.94
C ASN A 51 7.41 -7.02 -7.00
N GLU A 52 8.09 -7.64 -6.04
CA GLU A 52 7.44 -8.48 -5.03
C GLU A 52 6.48 -7.69 -4.15
N VAL A 53 6.80 -6.43 -3.83
CA VAL A 53 5.93 -5.49 -3.11
C VAL A 53 4.69 -5.10 -3.92
N TRP A 54 4.74 -5.17 -5.25
CA TRP A 54 3.61 -4.83 -6.12
C TRP A 54 2.82 -6.07 -6.54
N ARG A 55 3.21 -7.26 -6.06
CA ARG A 55 2.61 -8.52 -6.49
C ARG A 55 1.14 -8.62 -6.09
N THR A 56 0.81 -8.18 -4.87
CA THR A 56 -0.57 -8.20 -4.36
C THR A 56 -0.95 -6.86 -3.80
N GLN A 57 -2.26 -6.58 -3.82
CA GLN A 57 -2.81 -5.37 -3.20
C GLN A 57 -2.45 -5.30 -1.72
N LEU A 58 -2.45 -6.42 -1.00
CA LEU A 58 -2.08 -6.47 0.41
C LEU A 58 -0.60 -6.11 0.60
N SER A 59 0.33 -6.75 -0.13
CA SER A 59 1.77 -6.45 0.00
C SER A 59 2.09 -4.98 -0.27
N LEU A 60 1.42 -4.39 -1.27
CA LEU A 60 1.61 -2.99 -1.64
C LEU A 60 1.14 -2.04 -0.54
N TRP A 61 -0.05 -2.27 0.01
CA TRP A 61 -0.60 -1.41 1.04
C TRP A 61 0.04 -1.65 2.41
N SER A 62 0.56 -2.85 2.67
CA SER A 62 1.38 -3.14 3.87
C SER A 62 2.72 -2.40 3.83
N ASP A 63 3.44 -2.39 2.69
CA ASP A 63 4.66 -1.56 2.52
C ASP A 63 4.35 -0.06 2.72
N ALA A 64 3.17 0.38 2.25
CA ALA A 64 2.71 1.76 2.48
C ALA A 64 2.37 2.03 3.95
N LEU A 65 1.86 1.03 4.67
CA LEU A 65 1.50 1.13 6.09
C LEU A 65 2.73 1.28 6.96
N GLU A 66 3.77 0.49 6.71
CA GLU A 66 5.07 0.61 7.39
C GLU A 66 5.67 2.01 7.22
N LYS A 67 5.59 2.56 6.00
CA LYS A 67 6.15 3.89 5.68
C LYS A 67 5.28 5.05 6.14
N SER A 68 4.00 4.82 6.40
CA SER A 68 3.04 5.88 6.71
C SER A 68 1.89 5.35 7.57
N PRO A 69 2.18 4.95 8.83
CA PRO A 69 1.19 4.30 9.69
C PRO A 69 0.07 5.25 10.11
N ASN A 70 0.30 6.56 10.11
CA ASN A 70 -0.70 7.54 10.57
C ASN A 70 -1.56 8.13 9.43
N LYS A 71 -1.73 7.40 8.32
CA LYS A 71 -2.56 7.84 7.18
C LYS A 71 -3.82 7.00 7.06
N ALA A 72 -4.98 7.61 7.27
CA ALA A 72 -6.28 6.94 7.14
C ALA A 72 -6.46 6.21 5.81
N ARG A 73 -6.01 6.81 4.69
CA ARG A 73 -6.05 6.19 3.36
C ARG A 73 -5.35 4.83 3.30
N VAL A 74 -4.20 4.70 3.97
CA VAL A 74 -3.41 3.48 3.93
C VAL A 74 -4.15 2.38 4.67
N HIS A 75 -4.66 2.68 5.86
CA HIS A 75 -5.51 1.77 6.62
C HIS A 75 -6.75 1.32 5.83
N VAL A 76 -7.48 2.24 5.17
CA VAL A 76 -8.61 1.85 4.30
C VAL A 76 -8.17 0.87 3.22
N ASN A 77 -7.05 1.11 2.57
CA ASN A 77 -6.63 0.27 1.47
C ASN A 77 -6.06 -1.09 1.92
N VAL A 78 -5.40 -1.17 3.08
CA VAL A 78 -5.02 -2.45 3.72
C VAL A 78 -6.27 -3.24 4.10
N GLY A 79 -7.24 -2.60 4.76
CA GLY A 79 -8.51 -3.24 5.09
C GLY A 79 -9.24 -3.77 3.85
N THR A 80 -9.27 -3.00 2.76
CA THR A 80 -9.86 -3.47 1.49
C THR A 80 -9.09 -4.64 0.89
N ALA A 81 -7.76 -4.65 0.99
CA ALA A 81 -6.96 -5.77 0.53
C ALA A 81 -7.25 -7.05 1.34
N LEU A 82 -7.31 -6.95 2.67
CA LEU A 82 -7.63 -8.07 3.57
C LEU A 82 -9.05 -8.60 3.33
N HIS A 83 -10.02 -7.71 3.16
CA HIS A 83 -11.39 -8.08 2.83
C HIS A 83 -11.45 -8.87 1.51
N LEU A 84 -10.73 -8.43 0.47
CA LEU A 84 -10.65 -9.15 -0.82
C LEU A 84 -9.94 -10.51 -0.71
N GLU A 85 -9.09 -10.71 0.30
CA GLU A 85 -8.48 -12.00 0.62
C GLU A 85 -9.38 -12.89 1.50
N GLY A 86 -10.62 -12.48 1.76
CA GLY A 86 -11.59 -13.25 2.56
C GLY A 86 -11.38 -13.11 4.06
N LYS A 87 -10.73 -12.03 4.52
CA LYS A 87 -10.43 -11.76 5.93
C LYS A 87 -11.17 -10.52 6.44
N PRO A 88 -12.51 -10.53 6.49
CA PRO A 88 -13.30 -9.35 6.87
C PRO A 88 -13.10 -8.94 8.33
N ALA A 89 -12.78 -9.88 9.23
CA ALA A 89 -12.46 -9.59 10.64
C ALA A 89 -11.18 -8.74 10.77
N GLU A 90 -10.07 -9.17 10.16
CA GLU A 90 -8.81 -8.42 10.15
C GLU A 90 -8.98 -7.04 9.48
N ALA A 91 -9.81 -6.96 8.43
CA ALA A 91 -10.11 -5.71 7.74
C ALA A 91 -10.79 -4.67 8.64
N MET A 92 -11.63 -5.12 9.58
CA MET A 92 -12.38 -4.25 10.49
C MET A 92 -11.45 -3.37 11.34
N ALA A 93 -10.41 -3.97 11.91
CA ALA A 93 -9.42 -3.24 12.72
C ALA A 93 -8.76 -2.09 11.92
N HIS A 94 -8.42 -2.35 10.66
CA HIS A 94 -7.86 -1.31 9.78
C HIS A 94 -8.87 -0.21 9.45
N TYR A 95 -10.14 -0.53 9.19
CA TYR A 95 -11.14 0.50 8.93
C TYR A 95 -11.46 1.35 10.16
N CYS A 96 -11.58 0.72 11.34
CA CYS A 96 -11.71 1.43 12.62
C CYS A 96 -10.51 2.35 12.85
N ARG A 97 -9.29 1.87 12.59
CA ARG A 97 -8.10 2.73 12.71
C ARG A 97 -8.14 3.91 11.73
N ALA A 98 -8.63 3.71 10.51
CA ALA A 98 -8.82 4.80 9.57
C ALA A 98 -9.80 5.87 10.08
N LEU A 99 -10.91 5.47 10.71
CA LEU A 99 -11.87 6.40 11.33
C LEU A 99 -11.31 7.06 12.59
N SER A 100 -10.44 6.39 13.34
CA SER A 100 -9.75 7.03 14.48
C SER A 100 -8.82 8.16 14.03
N ILE A 101 -8.23 8.05 12.83
CA ILE A 101 -7.33 9.05 12.24
C ILE A 101 -8.14 10.15 11.54
N ASP A 102 -9.16 9.76 10.78
CA ASP A 102 -10.07 10.66 10.07
C ASP A 102 -11.53 10.23 10.30
N PRO A 103 -12.19 10.80 11.34
CA PRO A 103 -13.58 10.45 11.67
C PRO A 103 -14.61 10.75 10.58
N LYS A 104 -14.25 11.54 9.55
CA LYS A 104 -15.14 11.88 8.44
C LYS A 104 -14.85 11.06 7.18
N ASN A 105 -14.03 10.01 7.30
CA ASN A 105 -13.67 9.16 6.18
C ASN A 105 -14.83 8.24 5.77
N ARG A 106 -15.69 8.75 4.89
CA ARG A 106 -16.84 8.01 4.34
C ARG A 106 -16.48 6.67 3.70
N ARG A 107 -15.25 6.52 3.20
CA ARG A 107 -14.80 5.27 2.59
C ARG A 107 -14.54 4.21 3.64
N ALA A 108 -13.93 4.58 4.76
CA ALA A 108 -13.75 3.69 5.90
C ALA A 108 -15.12 3.26 6.47
N GLU A 109 -16.02 4.23 6.68
CA GLU A 109 -17.39 3.98 7.16
C GLU A 109 -18.15 3.02 6.24
N SER A 110 -18.15 3.28 4.92
CA SER A 110 -18.83 2.40 3.96
C SER A 110 -18.24 1.00 3.95
N ASN A 111 -16.92 0.87 4.06
CA ASN A 111 -16.25 -0.42 4.04
C ASN A 111 -16.46 -1.22 5.35
N ILE A 112 -16.66 -0.55 6.49
CA ILE A 112 -17.07 -1.21 7.74
C ILE A 112 -18.43 -1.86 7.57
N ASN A 113 -19.41 -1.14 7.00
CA ASN A 113 -20.74 -1.69 6.80
C ASN A 113 -20.71 -2.95 5.92
N ILE A 114 -19.93 -2.91 4.84
CA ILE A 114 -19.76 -4.08 3.95
C ILE A 114 -19.07 -5.23 4.71
N ALA A 115 -18.00 -4.95 5.44
CA ALA A 115 -17.31 -6.00 6.21
C ALA A 115 -18.18 -6.58 7.33
N LEU A 116 -19.09 -5.78 7.91
CA LEU A 116 -20.02 -6.21 8.95
C LEU A 116 -21.08 -7.17 8.37
N ASP A 117 -21.59 -6.87 7.18
CA ASP A 117 -22.54 -7.74 6.48
C ASP A 117 -21.92 -9.13 6.21
N ASP A 118 -20.67 -9.18 5.73
CA ASP A 118 -19.95 -10.44 5.52
C ASP A 118 -19.68 -11.22 6.84
N LEU A 119 -19.39 -10.50 7.92
CA LEU A 119 -19.19 -11.09 9.25
C LEU A 119 -20.48 -11.64 9.85
N LEU A 120 -21.63 -11.04 9.53
CA LEU A 120 -22.95 -11.54 9.91
C LEU A 120 -23.27 -12.86 9.20
N GLU A 121 -22.91 -12.97 7.91
CA GLU A 121 -23.11 -14.20 7.14
C GLU A 121 -22.25 -15.37 7.65
N THR A 122 -21.01 -15.07 8.07
CA THR A 122 -20.08 -16.07 8.64
C THR A 122 -20.33 -16.37 10.12
N GLY A 123 -21.07 -15.51 10.83
CA GLY A 123 -21.35 -15.63 12.25
C GLY A 123 -20.20 -15.18 13.17
N GLU A 124 -19.15 -14.58 12.62
CA GLU A 124 -17.97 -14.11 13.37
C GLU A 124 -18.14 -12.70 13.95
N VAL A 125 -19.27 -12.04 13.66
CA VAL A 125 -19.51 -10.62 14.01
C VAL A 125 -19.36 -10.32 15.50
N GLU A 126 -19.80 -11.23 16.37
CA GLU A 126 -19.83 -11.00 17.82
C GLU A 126 -18.41 -10.92 18.39
N LEU A 127 -17.50 -11.78 17.90
CA LEU A 127 -16.09 -11.79 18.29
C LEU A 127 -15.41 -10.47 17.93
N VAL A 128 -15.67 -9.98 16.71
CA VAL A 128 -15.09 -8.71 16.22
C VAL A 128 -15.64 -7.52 16.99
N ILE A 129 -16.92 -7.53 17.38
CA ILE A 129 -17.53 -6.48 18.21
C ILE A 129 -16.96 -6.50 19.63
N GLU A 130 -16.72 -7.68 20.22
CA GLU A 130 -16.07 -7.79 21.53
C GLU A 130 -14.63 -7.28 21.48
N GLU A 131 -13.83 -7.68 20.49
CA GLU A 131 -12.46 -7.18 20.30
C GLU A 131 -12.45 -5.66 20.11
N ALA A 132 -13.34 -5.14 19.27
CA ALA A 132 -13.48 -3.69 19.07
C ALA A 132 -13.91 -2.96 20.36
N ARG A 133 -14.65 -3.63 21.26
CA ARG A 133 -15.06 -3.09 22.55
C ARG A 133 -13.89 -3.02 23.53
N GLU A 134 -13.04 -4.04 23.58
CA GLU A 134 -11.83 -4.04 24.41
C GLU A 134 -10.85 -2.94 23.99
N ASP A 135 -10.65 -2.77 22.69
CA ASP A 135 -9.78 -1.72 22.13
C ASP A 135 -10.38 -0.30 22.21
N GLY A 136 -11.62 -0.16 22.70
CA GLY A 136 -12.35 1.10 22.75
C GLY A 136 -12.74 1.65 21.37
N SER A 137 -12.59 0.85 20.32
CA SER A 137 -12.90 1.21 18.94
C SER A 137 -14.37 1.00 18.57
N VAL A 138 -15.19 0.40 19.44
CA VAL A 138 -16.63 0.16 19.25
C VAL A 138 -17.42 1.43 18.87
N THR A 139 -16.98 2.61 19.32
CA THR A 139 -17.63 3.88 18.97
C THR A 139 -17.40 4.29 17.51
N LEU A 140 -16.40 3.70 16.86
CA LEU A 140 -16.05 3.93 15.46
C LEU A 140 -16.80 2.98 14.52
N VAL A 141 -17.38 1.90 15.06
CA VAL A 141 -18.28 1.01 14.32
C VAL A 141 -19.62 1.75 14.16
N PRO A 142 -20.07 2.02 12.92
CA PRO A 142 -21.36 2.65 12.68
C PRO A 142 -22.48 1.84 13.34
N ARG A 143 -23.41 2.52 14.00
CA ARG A 143 -24.60 1.86 14.56
C ARG A 143 -25.50 1.44 13.40
N HIS A 144 -25.43 0.15 13.06
CA HIS A 144 -26.23 -0.61 12.10
C HIS A 144 -25.81 -0.55 10.62
N PRO A 145 -25.85 -1.70 9.93
CA PRO A 145 -25.78 -1.75 8.48
C PRO A 145 -27.02 -1.07 7.90
N CYS A 146 -26.82 -0.29 6.83
CA CYS A 146 -27.94 0.25 6.06
C CYS A 146 -28.76 -0.95 5.55
N PRO A 147 -30.09 -1.03 5.82
CA PRO A 147 -30.87 -2.18 5.40
C PRO A 147 -30.78 -2.33 3.87
N PRO A 148 -30.76 -3.57 3.35
CA PRO A 148 -30.65 -3.80 1.92
C PRO A 148 -31.80 -3.06 1.22
N LYS A 149 -31.46 -2.31 0.17
CA LYS A 149 -32.46 -1.70 -0.71
C LYS A 149 -33.22 -2.85 -1.37
N ARG A 150 -34.45 -3.11 -0.90
CA ARG A 150 -35.43 -3.96 -1.58
C ARG A 150 -35.75 -3.40 -2.96
#